data_AF-A0A8B7T198-F1
#
_entry.id   AF-A0A8B7T198-F1
#
_cell.length_a   1.000
_cell.length_b   1.000
_cell.length_c   1.000
_cell.angle_alpha   90.00
_cell.angle_beta   90.00
_cell.angle_gamma   90.00
#
_symmetry.space_group_name_H-M   'P 1'
#
loop_
_entity.id
_entity.type
_entity.pdbx_description
1 polymer ?
#
loop_
_entity_poly.entity_id
_entity_poly.type
_entity_poly.pdbx_seq_one_letter_code
_entity_poly.pdbx_strand_id
1 'polypeptide(L)'
;MEQEETIASLQKDIYRLTKEDEERIVTQNRVFAYLCKRVPHTILDRQLLCLIDYYESKIRKLHKQRHYKEDESQSEEEKDYRSFGASPTYKGLLMSLQNQLKESKSKIDVLLSEKLNLQKDLETRPTQHELRLYKQQVKKLEKALQKNIKLQNLISQNKAEDTEKKDEPSKDNQQQALIDQRHFQDLYKSLKILSAELVPWHNLKKQDENEGIKVEDLLFIVDTMLEEVENKEKDSNMPNFQTLQAIVSHFQKLFDVPSLNGVYPRMNEVYTRLGEMSNAVRNLQELLELDSSSSLCVLVSTVGKLCRLINEDVSEQVTRVLGPEDLQRN
;
A
#
# COMPACT_ATOMS: atom_id res chain seq x y z
N MET A 1 -1.09 35.77 25.40
CA MET A 1 -0.94 36.07 26.85
C MET A 1 -1.78 35.14 27.72
N GLU A 2 -3.12 35.22 27.80
CA GLU A 2 -3.90 34.31 28.69
C GLU A 2 -3.72 32.82 28.37
N GLN A 3 -3.70 32.44 27.09
CA GLN A 3 -3.48 31.03 26.69
C GLN A 3 -2.07 30.54 27.05
N GLU A 4 -1.04 31.38 26.90
CA GLU A 4 0.33 31.01 27.24
C GLU A 4 0.52 30.84 28.76
N GLU A 5 -0.18 31.66 29.55
CA GLU A 5 -0.18 31.56 31.01
C GLU A 5 -0.91 30.29 31.49
N THR A 6 -2.02 29.91 30.85
CA THR A 6 -2.70 28.63 31.15
C THR A 6 -1.85 27.42 30.76
N ILE A 7 -1.14 27.47 29.62
CA ILE A 7 -0.23 26.40 29.20
C ILE A 7 0.93 26.26 30.18
N ALA A 8 1.52 27.38 30.62
CA ALA A 8 2.60 27.36 31.61
C ALA A 8 2.13 26.81 32.98
N SER A 9 0.92 27.15 33.41
CA SER A 9 0.32 26.59 34.64
C SER A 9 0.11 25.08 34.52
N LEU A 10 -0.45 24.60 33.40
CA LEU A 10 -0.69 23.18 33.17
C LEU A 10 0.62 22.38 33.07
N GLN A 11 1.65 22.93 32.42
CA GLN A 11 2.97 22.29 32.36
C GLN A 11 3.59 22.14 33.76
N LYS A 12 3.43 23.16 34.61
CA LYS A 12 3.88 23.11 36.02
C LYS A 12 3.11 22.08 36.84
N ASP A 13 1.80 21.95 36.60
CA ASP A 13 0.96 20.96 37.26
C ASP A 13 1.30 19.53 36.83
N ILE A 14 1.52 19.29 35.53
CA ILE A 14 1.97 18.00 35.00
C ILE A 14 3.31 17.63 35.62
N TYR A 15 4.28 18.53 35.63
CA TYR A 15 5.59 18.26 36.23
C TYR A 15 5.50 17.89 37.71
N ARG A 16 4.66 18.60 38.48
CA ARG A 16 4.42 18.28 39.90
C ARG A 16 3.79 16.89 40.07
N LEU A 17 2.74 16.60 39.31
CA LEU A 17 2.04 15.31 39.38
C LEU A 17 2.94 14.14 38.99
N THR A 18 3.77 14.30 37.96
CA THR A 18 4.75 13.27 37.56
C THR A 18 5.74 12.98 38.69
N LYS A 19 6.24 14.02 39.36
CA LYS A 19 7.16 13.85 40.49
C LYS A 19 6.50 13.17 41.68
N GLU A 20 5.25 13.52 41.99
CA GLU A 20 4.47 12.86 43.04
C GLU A 20 4.18 11.38 42.72
N ASP A 21 3.97 11.05 41.43
CA ASP A 21 3.77 9.68 40.96
C ASP A 21 5.04 8.83 41.10
N GLU A 22 6.19 9.39 40.72
CA GLU A 22 7.51 8.76 40.90
C GLU A 22 7.79 8.48 42.38
N GLU A 23 7.56 9.45 43.26
CA GLU A 23 7.74 9.30 44.71
C GLU A 23 6.78 8.23 45.30
N ARG A 24 5.55 8.13 44.77
CA ARG A 24 4.59 7.08 45.14
C ARG A 24 5.09 5.70 44.72
N ILE A 25 5.62 5.55 43.50
CA ILE A 25 6.19 4.28 43.01
C ILE A 25 7.37 3.84 43.88
N VAL A 26 8.28 4.77 44.21
CA VAL A 26 9.42 4.49 45.09
C VAL A 26 8.94 4.03 46.48
N THR A 27 7.92 4.69 47.03
CA THR A 27 7.35 4.33 48.33
C THR A 27 6.69 2.95 48.28
N GLN A 28 5.91 2.66 47.24
CA GLN A 28 5.27 1.35 47.03
C GLN A 28 6.31 0.23 46.89
N ASN A 29 7.35 0.43 46.08
CA ASN A 29 8.43 -0.54 45.90
C ASN A 29 9.18 -0.80 47.22
N ARG A 30 9.37 0.23 48.04
CA ARG A 30 9.97 0.07 49.38
C ARG A 30 9.09 -0.74 50.32
N VAL A 31 7.77 -0.52 50.30
CA VAL A 31 6.79 -1.30 51.08
C VAL A 31 6.74 -2.75 50.58
N PHE A 32 6.73 -2.95 49.27
CA PHE A 32 6.75 -4.28 48.65
C PHE A 32 8.01 -5.06 49.03
N ALA A 33 9.20 -4.43 48.95
CA ALA A 33 10.45 -5.04 49.39
C ALA A 33 10.43 -5.42 50.88
N TYR A 34 9.79 -4.61 51.73
CA TYR A 34 9.62 -4.92 53.14
C TYR A 34 8.65 -6.09 53.38
N LEU A 35 7.57 -6.18 52.59
CA LEU A 35 6.63 -7.30 52.60
C LEU A 35 7.32 -8.60 52.15
N CYS A 36 8.08 -8.57 51.05
CA CYS A 36 8.85 -9.73 50.58
C CYS A 36 9.84 -10.24 51.63
N LYS A 37 10.45 -9.37 52.43
CA LYS A 37 11.35 -9.75 53.54
C LYS A 37 10.61 -10.37 54.75
N ARG A 38 9.32 -10.08 54.93
CA ARG A 38 8.50 -10.64 56.01
C ARG A 38 7.89 -11.99 55.65
N VAL A 39 7.86 -12.36 54.38
CA VAL A 39 7.41 -13.69 53.94
C VAL A 39 8.48 -14.71 54.37
N PRO A 40 8.17 -15.68 55.24
CA PRO A 40 9.12 -16.74 55.56
C PRO A 40 9.31 -17.57 54.29
N HIS A 41 10.48 -17.42 53.65
CA HIS A 41 10.84 -18.28 52.54
C HIS A 41 10.93 -19.71 53.06
N THR A 42 9.98 -20.54 52.67
CA THR A 42 9.99 -21.96 52.99
C THR A 42 11.25 -22.60 52.39
N ILE A 43 11.62 -23.79 52.87
CA ILE A 43 12.76 -24.53 52.32
C ILE A 43 12.58 -24.73 50.80
N LEU A 44 11.34 -24.90 50.35
CA LEU A 44 10.96 -24.98 48.94
C LEU A 44 11.19 -23.65 48.20
N ASP A 45 10.80 -22.51 48.77
CA ASP A 45 11.05 -21.20 48.16
C ASP A 45 12.55 -20.92 48.00
N ARG A 46 13.35 -21.33 48.98
CA ARG A 46 14.81 -21.19 48.90
C ARG A 46 15.41 -22.11 47.84
N GLN A 47 14.89 -23.33 47.70
CA GLN A 47 15.26 -24.25 46.60
C GLN A 47 14.86 -23.68 45.23
N LEU A 48 13.66 -23.09 45.13
CA LEU A 48 13.17 -22.45 43.91
C LEU A 48 14.02 -21.23 43.54
N LEU A 49 14.36 -20.38 44.51
CA LEU A 49 15.27 -19.25 44.28
C LEU A 49 16.65 -19.70 43.83
N CYS A 50 17.23 -20.74 44.43
CA CYS A 50 18.51 -21.30 43.96
C CYS A 50 18.40 -21.89 42.54
N LEU A 51 17.26 -22.47 42.18
CA LEU A 51 17.00 -22.98 40.83
C LEU A 51 16.87 -21.84 39.82
N ILE A 52 16.17 -20.77 40.20
CA ILE A 52 16.08 -19.52 39.42
C ILE A 52 17.48 -18.93 39.23
N ASP A 53 18.26 -18.74 40.29
CA ASP A 53 19.63 -18.22 40.23
C ASP A 53 20.55 -19.05 39.34
N TYR A 54 20.39 -20.39 39.37
CA TYR A 54 21.12 -21.31 38.51
C TYR A 54 20.78 -21.11 37.03
N TYR A 55 19.49 -21.07 36.69
CA TYR A 55 19.05 -20.87 35.31
C TYR A 55 19.33 -19.45 34.82
N GLU A 56 19.17 -18.44 35.64
CA GLU A 56 19.58 -17.08 35.33
C GLU A 56 21.09 -17.00 35.04
N SER A 57 21.92 -17.68 35.85
CA SER A 57 23.37 -17.74 35.60
C SER A 57 23.70 -18.48 34.30
N LYS A 58 22.93 -19.53 33.96
CA LYS A 58 23.05 -20.25 32.68
C LYS A 58 22.63 -19.36 31.50
N ILE A 59 21.55 -18.61 31.65
CA ILE A 59 21.06 -17.62 30.67
C ILE A 59 22.08 -16.50 30.49
N ARG A 60 22.63 -15.94 31.57
CA ARG A 60 23.71 -14.94 31.53
C ARG A 60 24.95 -15.46 30.80
N LYS A 61 25.35 -16.71 31.02
CA LYS A 61 26.47 -17.34 30.29
C LYS A 61 26.18 -17.48 28.80
N LEU A 62 24.97 -17.86 28.42
CA LEU A 62 24.54 -17.95 27.01
C LEU A 62 24.51 -16.58 26.34
N HIS A 63 24.00 -15.55 27.03
CA HIS A 63 24.06 -14.17 26.55
C HIS A 63 25.50 -13.69 26.39
N LYS A 64 26.37 -13.99 27.35
CA LYS A 64 27.79 -13.62 27.26
C LYS A 64 28.50 -14.34 26.11
N GLN A 65 28.22 -15.62 25.88
CA GLN A 65 28.71 -16.35 24.70
C GLN A 65 28.19 -15.79 23.38
N ARG A 66 26.97 -15.26 23.36
CA ARG A 66 26.41 -14.57 22.18
C ARG A 66 27.12 -13.23 21.95
N HIS A 67 27.36 -12.46 23.01
CA HIS A 67 28.11 -11.21 22.93
C HIS A 67 29.56 -11.39 22.47
N TYR A 68 30.28 -12.43 22.93
CA TYR A 68 31.64 -12.71 22.41
C TYR A 68 31.67 -13.05 20.91
N LYS A 69 30.55 -13.52 20.32
CA LYS A 69 30.42 -13.75 18.87
C LYS A 69 29.96 -12.51 18.11
N GLU A 70 29.34 -11.56 18.78
CA GLU A 70 28.91 -10.27 18.22
C GLU A 70 30.02 -9.21 18.29
N ASP A 71 30.95 -9.29 19.25
CA ASP A 71 32.06 -8.34 19.42
C ASP A 71 33.15 -8.46 18.34
N GLU A 72 33.28 -9.60 17.64
CA GLU A 72 34.08 -9.69 16.39
C GLU A 72 33.40 -8.98 15.20
N SER A 73 32.16 -8.49 15.38
CA SER A 73 31.33 -7.91 14.32
C SER A 73 30.73 -6.55 14.70
N GLN A 74 31.26 -5.88 15.74
CA GLN A 74 30.81 -4.56 16.12
C GLN A 74 31.38 -3.48 15.19
N SER A 75 30.59 -3.10 14.19
CA SER A 75 30.47 -1.69 13.84
C SER A 75 29.00 -1.37 13.55
N GLU A 76 28.43 -0.66 14.52
CA GLU A 76 27.32 0.29 14.39
C GLU A 76 25.89 -0.24 14.12
N GLU A 77 25.00 0.27 14.97
CA GLU A 77 23.57 0.51 14.74
C GLU A 77 22.56 -0.66 14.84
N GLU A 78 21.97 -0.71 16.03
CA GLU A 78 20.53 -0.60 16.28
C GLU A 78 19.52 -1.37 15.40
N LYS A 79 18.67 -2.14 16.11
CA LYS A 79 17.33 -2.60 15.71
C LYS A 79 17.29 -3.70 14.65
N ASP A 80 17.36 -4.96 15.09
CA ASP A 80 16.34 -5.91 14.65
C ASP A 80 16.27 -7.14 15.57
N TYR A 81 15.17 -7.25 16.31
CA TYR A 81 14.64 -8.55 16.72
C TYR A 81 14.23 -9.29 15.44
N ARG A 82 15.14 -10.03 14.79
CA ARG A 82 14.70 -10.98 13.76
C ARG A 82 15.63 -12.15 13.47
N SER A 83 15.10 -13.33 13.77
CA SER A 83 15.22 -14.54 12.95
C SER A 83 16.58 -15.24 12.92
N PHE A 84 16.96 -15.85 14.04
CA PHE A 84 17.84 -17.02 14.03
C PHE A 84 17.06 -18.25 13.56
N GLY A 85 16.79 -18.33 12.25
CA GLY A 85 16.11 -19.50 11.68
C GLY A 85 15.91 -19.48 10.16
N ALA A 86 16.42 -18.46 9.47
CA ALA A 86 16.25 -18.33 8.03
C ALA A 86 17.44 -18.96 7.29
N SER A 87 17.19 -20.00 6.49
CA SER A 87 18.08 -20.41 5.40
C SER A 87 18.56 -19.17 4.61
N PRO A 88 19.81 -19.10 4.10
CA PRO A 88 20.35 -17.93 3.40
C PRO A 88 19.41 -17.34 2.33
N THR A 89 18.64 -18.21 1.66
CA THR A 89 17.62 -17.82 0.67
C THR A 89 16.42 -17.08 1.28
N TYR A 90 15.95 -17.50 2.46
CA TYR A 90 14.81 -16.87 3.13
C TYR A 90 15.19 -15.51 3.73
N LYS A 91 16.44 -15.31 4.17
CA LYS A 91 16.94 -14.00 4.63
C LYS A 91 16.90 -12.96 3.52
N GLY A 92 17.28 -13.33 2.29
CA GLY A 92 17.21 -12.45 1.13
C GLY A 92 15.79 -12.04 0.78
N LEU A 93 14.85 -12.99 0.79
CA LEU A 93 13.42 -12.70 0.57
C LEU A 93 12.84 -11.80 1.66
N LEU A 94 13.21 -12.04 2.92
CA LEU A 94 12.71 -11.23 4.02
C LEU A 94 13.19 -9.78 3.92
N MET A 95 14.46 -9.59 3.54
CA MET A 95 15.04 -8.27 3.31
C MET A 95 14.41 -7.57 2.11
N SER A 96 14.12 -8.30 1.02
CA SER A 96 13.43 -7.70 -0.14
C SER A 96 12.02 -7.25 0.23
N LEU A 97 11.26 -8.06 0.98
CA LEU A 97 9.94 -7.68 1.48
C LEU A 97 9.99 -6.49 2.44
N GLN A 98 11.00 -6.44 3.31
CA GLN A 98 11.23 -5.31 4.22
C GLN A 98 11.59 -4.03 3.46
N ASN A 99 12.42 -4.12 2.42
CA ASN A 99 12.75 -3.00 1.55
C ASN A 99 11.54 -2.51 0.76
N GLN A 100 10.74 -3.43 0.20
CA GLN A 100 9.50 -3.09 -0.50
C GLN A 100 8.48 -2.41 0.43
N LEU A 101 8.42 -2.82 1.70
CA LEU A 101 7.59 -2.16 2.71
C LEU A 101 8.11 -0.74 3.02
N LYS A 102 9.43 -0.55 3.06
CA LYS A 102 10.04 0.77 3.28
C LYS A 102 9.82 1.72 2.09
N GLU A 103 10.00 1.22 0.87
CA GLU A 103 9.77 1.98 -0.37
C GLU A 103 8.30 2.34 -0.56
N SER A 104 7.38 1.43 -0.26
CA SER A 104 5.95 1.74 -0.34
C SER A 104 5.54 2.81 0.69
N LYS A 105 6.09 2.77 1.90
CA LYS A 105 5.87 3.83 2.90
C LYS A 105 6.40 5.18 2.44
N SER A 106 7.64 5.26 1.94
CA SER A 106 8.17 6.53 1.43
C SER A 106 7.37 7.06 0.24
N LYS A 107 6.89 6.19 -0.65
CA LYS A 107 6.01 6.57 -1.76
C LYS A 107 4.67 7.14 -1.27
N ILE A 108 4.09 6.54 -0.23
CA ILE A 108 2.87 7.07 0.41
C ILE A 108 3.13 8.48 0.98
N ASP A 109 4.26 8.69 1.68
CA ASP A 109 4.59 9.99 2.25
C ASP A 109 4.76 11.08 1.16
N VAL A 110 5.41 10.74 0.04
CA VAL A 110 5.53 11.64 -1.11
C VAL A 110 4.16 11.98 -1.69
N LEU A 111 3.32 10.97 -1.97
CA LEU A 111 1.98 11.17 -2.51
C LEU A 111 1.08 11.98 -1.56
N LEU A 112 1.21 11.80 -0.24
CA LEU A 112 0.49 12.59 0.74
C LEU A 112 0.92 14.06 0.71
N SER A 113 2.23 14.32 0.56
CA SER A 113 2.75 15.68 0.43
C SER A 113 2.30 16.36 -0.87
N GLU A 114 2.29 15.62 -1.99
CA GLU A 114 1.80 16.10 -3.28
C GLU A 114 0.30 16.37 -3.25
N LYS A 115 -0.50 15.45 -2.68
CA LYS A 115 -1.94 15.65 -2.48
C LYS A 115 -2.24 16.89 -1.65
N LEU A 116 -1.43 17.17 -0.63
CA LEU A 116 -1.57 18.38 0.18
C LEU A 116 -1.23 19.64 -0.63
N ASN A 117 -0.20 19.60 -1.47
CA ASN A 117 0.16 20.72 -2.35
C ASN A 117 -0.92 20.97 -3.41
N LEU A 118 -1.39 19.93 -4.10
CA LEU A 118 -2.50 20.02 -5.06
C LEU A 118 -3.77 20.57 -4.43
N GLN A 119 -4.04 20.24 -3.17
CA GLN A 119 -5.17 20.80 -2.44
C GLN A 119 -4.99 22.31 -2.20
N LYS A 120 -3.79 22.77 -1.82
CA LYS A 120 -3.49 24.21 -1.72
C LYS A 120 -3.59 24.93 -3.06
N ASP A 121 -3.15 24.29 -4.15
CA ASP A 121 -3.24 24.86 -5.50
C ASP A 121 -4.71 24.98 -5.96
N LEU A 122 -5.56 24.02 -5.58
CA LEU A 122 -7.00 24.11 -5.80
C LEU A 122 -7.64 25.25 -5.00
N GLU A 123 -7.26 25.43 -3.74
CA GLU A 123 -7.76 26.50 -2.87
C GLU A 123 -7.31 27.90 -3.32
N THR A 124 -6.13 28.02 -3.93
CA THR A 124 -5.58 29.28 -4.45
C THR A 124 -5.97 29.58 -5.89
N ARG A 125 -6.68 28.67 -6.56
CA ARG A 125 -7.09 28.84 -7.94
C ARG A 125 -8.09 30.01 -8.07
N PRO A 126 -7.84 30.98 -8.98
CA PRO A 126 -8.80 32.04 -9.25
C PRO A 126 -10.14 31.45 -9.69
N THR A 127 -11.22 31.93 -9.08
CA THR A 127 -12.57 31.49 -9.44
C THR A 127 -12.90 31.90 -10.88
N GLN A 128 -13.79 31.15 -11.55
CA GLN A 128 -14.19 31.45 -12.93
C GLN A 128 -14.74 32.89 -13.08
N HIS A 129 -15.35 33.41 -12.02
CA HIS A 129 -15.83 34.79 -11.96
C HIS A 129 -14.68 35.81 -11.96
N GLU A 130 -13.65 35.62 -11.14
CA GLU A 130 -12.46 36.48 -11.09
C GLU A 130 -11.70 36.47 -12.42
N LEU A 131 -11.55 35.29 -13.05
CA LEU A 131 -10.94 35.17 -14.37
C LEU A 131 -11.72 35.98 -15.43
N ARG A 132 -13.06 35.95 -15.39
CA ARG A 132 -13.90 36.78 -16.29
C ARG A 132 -13.69 38.27 -16.02
N LEU A 133 -13.56 38.66 -14.75
CA LEU A 133 -13.31 40.05 -14.38
C LEU A 133 -11.93 40.52 -14.88
N TYR A 134 -10.88 39.74 -14.65
CA TYR A 134 -9.53 40.03 -15.15
C TYR A 134 -9.52 40.10 -16.68
N LYS A 135 -10.20 39.18 -17.37
CA LYS A 135 -10.32 39.21 -18.84
C LYS A 135 -11.02 40.48 -19.35
N GLN A 136 -12.05 40.95 -18.64
CA GLN A 136 -12.70 42.23 -18.97
C GLN A 136 -11.78 43.42 -18.72
N GLN A 137 -10.99 43.41 -17.64
CA GLN A 137 -10.01 44.47 -17.34
C GLN A 137 -8.91 44.52 -18.41
N VAL A 138 -8.36 43.37 -18.79
CA VAL A 138 -7.39 43.25 -19.88
C VAL A 138 -7.98 43.81 -21.18
N LYS A 139 -9.22 43.44 -21.54
CA LYS A 139 -9.87 43.97 -22.75
C LYS A 139 -10.09 45.49 -22.71
N LYS A 140 -10.33 46.06 -21.52
CA LYS A 140 -10.42 47.53 -21.34
C LYS A 140 -9.05 48.18 -21.52
N LEU A 141 -8.01 47.61 -20.94
CA LEU A 141 -6.63 48.08 -21.09
C LEU A 141 -6.14 47.97 -22.54
N GLU A 142 -6.40 46.86 -23.22
CA GLU A 142 -6.10 46.68 -24.65
C GLU A 142 -6.79 47.74 -25.50
N LYS A 143 -8.08 48.01 -25.26
CA LYS A 143 -8.81 49.07 -25.96
C LYS A 143 -8.22 50.45 -25.67
N ALA A 144 -7.81 50.73 -24.43
CA ALA A 144 -7.19 51.99 -24.06
C ALA A 144 -5.81 52.15 -24.72
N LEU A 145 -5.00 51.09 -24.72
CA LEU A 145 -3.70 51.03 -25.38
C LEU A 145 -3.84 51.24 -26.88
N GLN A 146 -4.79 50.57 -27.52
CA GLN A 146 -5.02 50.68 -28.96
C GLN A 146 -5.52 52.07 -29.36
N LYS A 147 -6.32 52.73 -28.51
CA LYS A 147 -6.66 54.16 -28.68
C LYS A 147 -5.43 55.06 -28.56
N ASN A 148 -4.55 54.79 -27.59
CA ASN A 148 -3.32 55.54 -27.39
C ASN A 148 -2.34 55.41 -28.58
N ILE A 149 -2.16 54.18 -29.09
CA ILE A 149 -1.36 53.93 -30.29
C ILE A 149 -1.95 54.66 -31.51
N LYS A 150 -3.28 54.63 -31.69
CA LYS A 150 -3.95 55.39 -32.76
C LYS A 150 -3.75 56.89 -32.63
N LEU A 151 -3.84 57.43 -31.41
CA LEU A 151 -3.56 58.85 -31.14
C LEU A 151 -2.10 59.20 -31.44
N GLN A 152 -1.14 58.36 -31.04
CA GLN A 152 0.27 58.55 -31.40
C GLN A 152 0.48 58.50 -32.91
N ASN A 153 -0.16 57.58 -33.63
CA ASN A 153 -0.05 57.51 -35.09
C ASN A 153 -0.62 58.74 -35.77
N LEU A 154 -1.76 59.28 -35.29
CA LEU A 154 -2.34 60.53 -35.78
C LEU A 154 -1.43 61.74 -35.49
N ILE A 155 -0.81 61.78 -34.31
CA ILE A 155 0.15 62.82 -33.93
C ILE A 155 1.43 62.72 -34.79
N SER A 156 1.86 61.51 -35.11
CA SER A 156 3.00 61.26 -36.01
C SER A 156 2.66 61.57 -37.48
N GLN A 157 1.42 61.35 -37.93
CA GLN A 157 0.94 61.71 -39.26
C GLN A 157 0.78 63.22 -39.44
N ASN A 158 0.33 63.94 -38.40
CA ASN A 158 0.30 65.42 -38.42
C ASN A 158 1.69 66.07 -38.44
N LYS A 159 2.77 65.28 -38.25
CA LYS A 159 4.16 65.71 -38.46
C LYS A 159 4.73 65.29 -39.82
N ALA A 160 3.95 64.59 -40.65
CA ALA A 160 4.41 63.98 -41.90
C ALA A 160 3.45 64.25 -43.09
N GLU A 161 2.69 65.35 -43.06
CA GLU A 161 2.14 65.93 -44.28
C GLU A 161 3.27 66.68 -45.03
N ASP A 162 4.18 65.91 -45.61
CA ASP A 162 4.81 66.26 -46.87
C ASP A 162 5.20 64.98 -47.62
N THR A 163 4.47 64.72 -48.70
CA THR A 163 4.74 63.79 -49.82
C THR A 163 4.70 62.27 -49.62
N GLU A 164 3.50 61.73 -49.88
CA GLU A 164 3.12 60.53 -50.66
C GLU A 164 4.16 59.46 -51.04
N LYS A 165 3.76 58.18 -50.84
CA LYS A 165 3.48 57.23 -51.94
C LYS A 165 2.67 56.01 -51.48
N LYS A 166 1.75 55.61 -52.35
CA LYS A 166 0.86 54.43 -52.31
C LYS A 166 1.68 53.14 -52.38
N ASP A 167 1.16 52.05 -51.80
CA ASP A 167 1.36 50.70 -52.35
C ASP A 167 0.22 49.73 -51.99
N GLU A 168 -0.11 48.88 -52.96
CA GLU A 168 -1.13 47.81 -53.01
C GLU A 168 -0.79 46.57 -52.14
N PRO A 169 -1.76 45.69 -51.80
CA PRO A 169 -1.50 44.51 -50.99
C PRO A 169 -0.88 43.34 -51.82
N SER A 170 0.30 42.89 -51.40
CA SER A 170 1.10 41.81 -52.01
C SER A 170 0.45 40.42 -51.97
N LYS A 171 0.66 39.66 -53.05
CA LYS A 171 0.19 38.28 -53.32
C LYS A 171 0.93 37.19 -52.53
N ASP A 172 1.95 37.53 -51.74
CA ASP A 172 2.80 36.56 -51.01
C ASP A 172 2.09 35.86 -49.84
N ASN A 173 1.14 36.53 -49.18
CA ASN A 173 0.49 35.99 -47.97
C ASN A 173 -0.39 34.76 -48.25
N GLN A 174 -0.88 34.59 -49.47
CA GLN A 174 -1.80 33.50 -49.82
C GLN A 174 -1.06 32.21 -50.18
N GLN A 175 0.14 32.30 -50.76
CA GLN A 175 0.98 31.13 -51.04
C GLN A 175 1.65 30.61 -49.77
N GLN A 176 2.08 31.50 -48.87
CA GLN A 176 2.68 31.09 -47.59
C GLN A 176 1.69 30.28 -46.72
N ALA A 177 0.43 30.72 -46.64
CA ALA A 177 -0.61 30.01 -45.90
C ALA A 177 -0.91 28.59 -46.45
N LEU A 178 -0.81 28.40 -47.77
CA LEU A 178 -1.00 27.08 -48.41
C LEU A 178 0.17 26.13 -48.14
N ILE A 179 1.38 26.66 -48.05
CA ILE A 179 2.59 25.88 -47.73
C ILE A 179 2.57 25.43 -46.27
N ASP A 180 2.21 26.32 -45.35
CA ASP A 180 2.12 26.01 -43.91
C ASP A 180 1.06 24.94 -43.61
N GLN A 181 -0.08 24.97 -44.32
CA GLN A 181 -1.12 23.93 -44.22
C GLN A 181 -0.62 22.55 -44.67
N ARG A 182 0.26 22.49 -45.69
CA ARG A 182 0.80 21.24 -46.21
C ARG A 182 1.81 20.62 -45.24
N HIS A 183 2.72 21.42 -44.69
CA HIS A 183 3.68 20.95 -43.68
C HIS A 183 2.98 20.42 -42.43
N PHE A 184 1.89 21.07 -42.02
CA PHE A 184 1.09 20.63 -40.88
C PHE A 184 0.42 19.26 -41.10
N GLN A 185 -0.13 19.03 -42.29
CA GLN A 185 -0.70 17.74 -42.70
C GLN A 185 0.34 16.62 -42.70
N ASP A 186 1.54 16.90 -43.19
CA ASP A 186 2.62 15.91 -43.24
C ASP A 186 3.15 15.57 -41.84
N LEU A 187 3.21 16.56 -40.93
CA LEU A 187 3.53 16.35 -39.53
C LEU A 187 2.51 15.44 -38.84
N TYR A 188 1.21 15.71 -39.03
CA TYR A 188 0.14 14.88 -38.46
C TYR A 188 0.22 13.42 -38.93
N LYS A 189 0.44 13.20 -40.23
CA LYS A 189 0.61 11.83 -40.77
C LYS A 189 1.79 11.11 -40.13
N SER A 190 2.93 11.79 -40.00
CA SER A 190 4.14 11.23 -39.40
C SER A 190 3.92 10.88 -37.93
N LEU A 191 3.26 11.76 -37.18
CA LEU A 191 2.91 11.55 -35.78
C LEU A 191 1.92 10.39 -35.60
N LYS A 192 0.95 10.25 -36.52
CA LYS A 192 0.00 9.14 -36.52
C LYS A 192 0.69 7.80 -36.75
N ILE A 193 1.66 7.72 -37.66
CA ILE A 193 2.47 6.51 -37.88
C ILE A 193 3.24 6.16 -36.60
N LEU A 194 3.91 7.15 -36.01
CA LEU A 194 4.65 6.96 -34.76
C LEU A 194 3.73 6.50 -33.60
N SER A 195 2.49 6.99 -33.55
CA SER A 195 1.51 6.60 -32.52
C SER A 195 1.11 5.13 -32.62
N ALA A 196 0.95 4.63 -33.84
CA ALA A 196 0.57 3.24 -34.08
C ALA A 196 1.70 2.27 -33.66
N GLU A 197 2.96 2.73 -33.70
CA GLU A 197 4.13 1.91 -33.39
C GLU A 197 4.47 1.94 -31.90
N LEU A 198 4.39 3.11 -31.25
CA LEU A 198 4.67 3.25 -29.81
C LEU A 198 3.49 2.85 -28.92
N VAL A 199 2.26 3.06 -29.39
CA VAL A 199 1.03 2.89 -28.60
C VAL A 199 -0.06 2.14 -29.39
N PRO A 200 0.12 0.83 -29.67
CA PRO A 200 -0.79 0.07 -30.57
C PRO A 200 -2.19 -0.18 -30.00
N TRP A 201 -2.35 -0.02 -28.68
CA TRP A 201 -3.59 -0.32 -27.95
C TRP A 201 -4.54 0.88 -27.91
N HIS A 202 -4.06 2.08 -28.24
CA HIS A 202 -4.90 3.26 -28.37
C HIS A 202 -5.45 3.35 -29.79
N ASN A 203 -6.76 3.07 -29.93
CA ASN A 203 -7.48 3.35 -31.16
C ASN A 203 -7.72 4.87 -31.24
N LEU A 204 -6.76 5.62 -31.77
CA LEU A 204 -6.99 6.97 -32.27
C LEU A 204 -8.13 6.87 -33.28
N LYS A 205 -9.32 7.29 -32.84
CA LYS A 205 -10.56 7.23 -33.62
C LYS A 205 -10.27 7.75 -35.03
N LYS A 206 -10.76 7.05 -36.04
CA LYS A 206 -10.75 7.52 -37.43
C LYS A 206 -11.50 8.86 -37.44
N GLN A 207 -10.76 9.96 -37.39
CA GLN A 207 -11.33 11.28 -37.60
C GLN A 207 -11.80 11.30 -39.06
N ASP A 208 -13.06 11.67 -39.28
CA ASP A 208 -13.62 11.77 -40.63
C ASP A 208 -12.75 12.73 -41.45
N GLU A 209 -12.46 12.36 -42.70
CA GLU A 209 -11.57 13.09 -43.61
C GLU A 209 -12.02 14.55 -43.91
N ASN A 210 -13.17 14.96 -43.36
CA ASN A 210 -13.80 16.28 -43.52
C ASN A 210 -13.61 17.25 -42.34
N GLU A 211 -13.08 16.82 -41.19
CA GLU A 211 -12.72 17.76 -40.12
C GLU A 211 -11.27 18.22 -40.27
N GLY A 212 -11.08 19.53 -40.39
CA GLY A 212 -9.74 20.12 -40.46
C GLY A 212 -8.94 19.76 -39.22
N ILE A 213 -7.77 19.15 -39.42
CA ILE A 213 -6.82 18.78 -38.38
C ILE A 213 -6.46 20.04 -37.58
N LYS A 214 -6.63 20.00 -36.26
CA LYS A 214 -6.27 21.12 -35.40
C LYS A 214 -5.01 20.83 -34.59
N VAL A 215 -4.37 21.88 -34.09
CA VAL A 215 -3.14 21.76 -33.28
C VAL A 215 -3.44 21.01 -31.98
N GLU A 216 -4.66 21.13 -31.46
CA GLU A 216 -5.14 20.40 -30.29
C GLU A 216 -5.13 18.87 -30.51
N ASP A 217 -5.38 18.41 -31.73
CA ASP A 217 -5.37 16.97 -32.06
C ASP A 217 -3.93 16.42 -32.04
N LEU A 218 -2.94 17.20 -32.52
CA LEU A 218 -1.54 16.80 -32.42
C LEU A 218 -1.05 16.84 -30.97
N LEU A 219 -1.42 17.88 -30.22
CA LEU A 219 -1.05 18.00 -28.82
C LEU A 219 -1.58 16.80 -28.02
N PHE A 220 -2.84 16.42 -28.26
CA PHE A 220 -3.43 15.23 -27.63
C PHE A 220 -2.66 13.94 -27.95
N ILE A 221 -2.25 13.74 -29.22
CA ILE A 221 -1.46 12.57 -29.61
C ILE A 221 -0.09 12.56 -28.91
N VAL A 222 0.60 13.71 -28.85
CA VAL A 222 1.91 13.83 -28.19
C VAL A 222 1.80 13.64 -26.69
N ASP A 223 0.80 14.24 -26.04
CA ASP A 223 0.56 14.08 -24.60
C ASP A 223 0.25 12.61 -24.27
N THR A 224 -0.56 11.93 -25.09
CA THR A 224 -0.84 10.50 -24.95
C THR A 224 0.43 9.65 -25.09
N MET A 225 1.31 9.98 -26.05
CA MET A 225 2.60 9.28 -26.18
C MET A 225 3.53 9.53 -24.99
N LEU A 226 3.60 10.77 -24.49
CA LEU A 226 4.44 11.12 -23.35
C LEU A 226 3.98 10.42 -22.08
N GLU A 227 2.67 10.41 -21.83
CA GLU A 227 2.08 9.71 -20.68
C GLU A 227 2.33 8.20 -20.75
N GLU A 228 2.23 7.59 -21.94
CA GLU A 228 2.57 6.18 -22.12
C GLU A 228 4.07 5.90 -21.92
N VAL A 229 4.96 6.70 -22.48
CA VAL A 229 6.42 6.53 -22.31
C VAL A 229 6.82 6.67 -20.84
N GLU A 230 6.21 7.61 -20.11
CA GLU A 230 6.43 7.81 -18.67
C GLU A 230 5.87 6.64 -17.83
N ASN A 231 4.77 6.03 -18.27
CA ASN A 231 4.20 4.84 -17.62
C ASN A 231 4.98 3.54 -17.94
N LYS A 232 5.63 3.43 -19.11
CA LYS A 232 6.45 2.26 -19.48
C LYS A 232 7.65 2.05 -18.54
N GLU A 233 8.20 3.11 -17.95
CA GLU A 233 9.25 2.98 -16.92
C GLU A 233 8.72 2.40 -15.60
N LYS A 234 7.43 2.60 -15.29
CA LYS A 234 6.78 2.10 -14.07
C LYS A 234 6.18 0.69 -14.23
N ASP A 235 5.87 0.28 -15.46
CA ASP A 235 5.19 -0.99 -15.76
C ASP A 235 6.11 -2.11 -16.28
N SER A 236 7.44 -1.94 -16.20
CA SER A 236 8.42 -2.98 -16.59
C SER A 236 8.28 -4.32 -15.85
N ASN A 237 7.47 -4.37 -14.80
CA ASN A 237 7.15 -5.59 -14.04
C ASN A 237 5.80 -6.23 -14.40
N MET A 238 5.03 -5.70 -15.36
CA MET A 238 3.80 -6.38 -15.80
C MET A 238 4.19 -7.69 -16.50
N PRO A 239 3.78 -8.86 -15.98
CA PRO A 239 4.06 -10.12 -16.65
C PRO A 239 3.52 -10.07 -18.08
N ASN A 240 4.22 -10.68 -19.03
CA ASN A 240 3.71 -10.83 -20.40
C ASN A 240 2.29 -11.41 -20.37
N PHE A 241 1.40 -10.93 -21.24
CA PHE A 241 0.03 -11.41 -21.39
C PHE A 241 -0.05 -12.95 -21.47
N GLN A 242 0.91 -13.57 -22.14
CA GLN A 242 1.02 -15.04 -22.22
C GLN A 242 1.28 -15.69 -20.85
N THR A 243 2.09 -15.06 -20.00
CA THR A 243 2.36 -15.51 -18.63
C THR A 243 1.12 -15.36 -17.75
N LEU A 244 0.40 -14.23 -17.85
CA LEU A 244 -0.88 -14.04 -17.14
C LEU A 244 -1.92 -15.06 -17.57
N GLN A 245 -2.05 -15.32 -18.87
CA GLN A 245 -2.98 -16.32 -19.39
C GLN A 245 -2.61 -17.73 -18.93
N ALA A 246 -1.32 -18.06 -18.84
CA ALA A 246 -0.85 -19.33 -18.29
C ALA A 246 -1.16 -19.46 -16.80
N ILE A 247 -0.98 -18.39 -16.01
CA ILE A 247 -1.32 -18.35 -14.57
C ILE A 247 -2.83 -18.54 -14.38
N VAL A 248 -3.66 -17.80 -15.13
CA VAL A 248 -5.12 -17.93 -15.10
C VAL A 248 -5.55 -19.35 -15.47
N SER A 249 -4.97 -19.92 -16.53
CA SER A 249 -5.26 -21.28 -16.96
C SER A 249 -4.86 -22.33 -15.92
N HIS A 250 -3.75 -22.10 -15.20
CA HIS A 250 -3.33 -22.96 -14.11
C HIS A 250 -4.34 -22.95 -12.96
N PHE A 251 -4.79 -21.77 -12.54
CA PHE A 251 -5.80 -21.66 -11.48
C PHE A 251 -7.16 -22.23 -11.89
N GLN A 252 -7.55 -22.07 -13.14
CA GLN A 252 -8.77 -22.70 -13.69
C GLN A 252 -8.71 -24.23 -13.60
N LYS A 253 -7.55 -24.84 -13.88
CA LYS A 253 -7.35 -26.29 -13.70
C LYS A 253 -7.26 -26.70 -12.24
N LEU A 254 -6.57 -25.93 -11.40
CA LEU A 254 -6.40 -26.24 -9.98
C LEU A 254 -7.73 -26.28 -9.22
N PHE A 255 -8.66 -25.41 -9.61
CA PHE A 255 -9.96 -25.28 -8.97
C PHE A 255 -11.12 -25.91 -9.78
N ASP A 256 -10.82 -26.60 -10.89
CA ASP A 256 -11.80 -27.20 -11.82
C ASP A 256 -12.90 -26.22 -12.28
N VAL A 257 -12.49 -25.02 -12.70
CA VAL A 257 -13.43 -23.97 -13.15
C VAL A 257 -13.17 -23.58 -14.61
N PRO A 258 -14.19 -23.61 -15.49
CA PRO A 258 -14.02 -23.28 -16.90
C PRO A 258 -13.86 -21.77 -17.18
N SER A 259 -14.19 -20.88 -16.23
CA SER A 259 -14.20 -19.42 -16.41
C SER A 259 -13.39 -18.68 -15.36
N LEU A 260 -12.71 -17.60 -15.75
CA LEU A 260 -11.94 -16.74 -14.84
C LEU A 260 -12.82 -16.19 -13.71
N ASN A 261 -14.04 -15.76 -14.02
CA ASN A 261 -14.99 -15.21 -13.05
C ASN A 261 -15.40 -16.22 -11.98
N GLY A 262 -15.34 -17.53 -12.28
CA GLY A 262 -15.67 -18.57 -11.30
C GLY A 262 -14.48 -18.98 -10.41
N VAL A 263 -13.25 -18.59 -10.76
CA VAL A 263 -12.05 -18.94 -9.96
C VAL A 263 -12.15 -18.30 -8.58
N TYR A 264 -12.53 -17.02 -8.50
CA TYR A 264 -12.61 -16.30 -7.23
C TYR A 264 -13.71 -16.85 -6.29
N PRO A 265 -14.97 -17.06 -6.75
CA PRO A 265 -15.99 -17.74 -5.96
C PRO A 265 -15.55 -19.12 -5.47
N ARG A 266 -14.94 -19.93 -6.35
CA ARG A 266 -14.50 -21.29 -5.99
C ARG A 266 -13.36 -21.28 -4.98
N MET A 267 -12.40 -20.37 -5.14
CA MET A 267 -11.31 -20.17 -4.19
C MET A 267 -11.85 -19.76 -2.82
N ASN A 268 -12.82 -18.83 -2.77
CA ASN A 268 -13.45 -18.41 -1.52
C ASN A 268 -14.20 -19.56 -0.84
N GLU A 269 -14.88 -20.42 -1.61
CA GLU A 269 -15.52 -21.62 -1.09
C GLU A 269 -14.49 -22.57 -0.46
N VAL A 270 -13.36 -22.83 -1.14
CA VAL A 270 -12.28 -23.67 -0.61
C VAL A 270 -11.71 -23.10 0.70
N TYR A 271 -11.44 -21.78 0.75
CA TYR A 271 -10.95 -21.15 1.98
C TYR A 271 -11.97 -21.21 3.11
N THR A 272 -13.25 -21.03 2.80
CA THR A 272 -14.34 -21.16 3.79
C THR A 272 -14.38 -22.57 4.36
N ARG A 273 -14.38 -23.60 3.48
CA ARG A 273 -14.36 -25.01 3.88
C ARG A 273 -13.11 -25.38 4.68
N LEU A 274 -11.95 -24.87 4.30
CA LEU A 274 -10.71 -25.08 5.04
C LEU A 274 -10.78 -24.46 6.43
N GLY A 275 -11.34 -23.26 6.56
CA GLY A 275 -11.60 -22.60 7.84
C GLY A 275 -12.56 -23.41 8.73
N GLU A 276 -13.67 -23.89 8.16
CA GLU A 276 -14.62 -24.77 8.84
C GLU A 276 -13.93 -26.05 9.35
N MET A 277 -13.15 -26.72 8.49
CA MET A 277 -12.43 -27.95 8.85
C MET A 277 -11.36 -27.70 9.90
N SER A 278 -10.59 -26.62 9.80
CA SER A 278 -9.59 -26.25 10.81
C SER A 278 -10.23 -25.96 12.16
N ASN A 279 -11.37 -25.28 12.18
CA ASN A 279 -12.14 -25.02 13.39
C ASN A 279 -12.68 -26.33 13.99
N ALA A 280 -13.23 -27.22 13.17
CA ALA A 280 -13.70 -28.54 13.62
C ALA A 280 -12.56 -29.38 14.21
N VAL A 281 -11.39 -29.39 13.56
CA VAL A 281 -10.19 -30.08 14.05
C VAL A 281 -9.75 -29.51 15.41
N ARG A 282 -9.69 -28.19 15.56
CA ARG A 282 -9.34 -27.55 16.84
C ARG A 282 -10.35 -27.91 17.94
N ASN A 283 -11.65 -27.82 17.66
CA ASN A 283 -12.69 -28.19 18.63
C ASN A 283 -12.57 -29.66 19.07
N LEU A 284 -12.25 -30.57 18.14
CA LEU A 284 -12.03 -31.98 18.47
C LEU A 284 -10.73 -32.19 19.27
N GLN A 285 -9.67 -31.44 18.98
CA GLN A 285 -8.43 -31.47 19.77
C GLN A 285 -8.66 -30.99 21.20
N GLU A 286 -9.40 -29.89 21.37
CA GLU A 286 -9.77 -29.35 22.68
C GLU A 286 -10.63 -30.36 23.48
N LEU A 287 -11.65 -30.96 22.84
CA LEU A 287 -12.52 -31.93 23.49
C LEU A 287 -11.79 -33.21 23.91
N LEU A 288 -10.76 -33.60 23.16
CA LEU A 288 -9.93 -34.79 23.41
C LEU A 288 -8.66 -34.48 24.19
N GLU A 289 -8.46 -33.23 24.63
CA GLU A 289 -7.28 -32.73 25.34
C GLU A 289 -5.95 -33.07 24.62
N LEU A 290 -5.97 -33.07 23.29
CA LEU A 290 -4.79 -33.30 22.46
C LEU A 290 -4.02 -31.98 22.30
N ASP A 291 -2.69 -32.06 22.26
CA ASP A 291 -1.87 -30.88 21.99
C ASP A 291 -2.22 -30.28 20.63
N SER A 292 -2.24 -28.96 20.53
CA SER A 292 -2.51 -28.18 19.32
C SER A 292 -1.55 -28.51 18.16
N SER A 293 -0.39 -29.09 18.46
CA SER A 293 0.60 -29.57 17.48
C SER A 293 0.33 -30.99 16.96
N SER A 294 -0.69 -31.68 17.50
CA SER A 294 -1.01 -33.07 17.16
C SER A 294 -1.46 -33.20 15.71
N SER A 295 -0.90 -34.20 15.01
CA SER A 295 -1.26 -34.44 13.61
C SER A 295 -2.73 -34.88 13.46
N LEU A 296 -3.34 -34.56 12.31
CA LEU A 296 -4.71 -34.96 11.98
C LEU A 296 -4.91 -36.49 12.05
N CYS A 297 -3.87 -37.26 11.71
CA CYS A 297 -3.90 -38.73 11.82
C CYS A 297 -4.07 -39.19 13.27
N VAL A 298 -3.36 -38.55 14.22
CA VAL A 298 -3.48 -38.87 15.64
C VAL A 298 -4.88 -38.53 16.16
N LEU A 299 -5.42 -37.36 15.79
CA LEU A 299 -6.79 -36.97 16.10
C LEU A 299 -7.81 -37.99 15.58
N VAL A 300 -7.76 -38.34 14.29
CA VAL A 300 -8.70 -39.31 13.71
C VAL A 300 -8.56 -40.69 14.34
N SER A 301 -7.34 -41.12 14.67
CA SER A 301 -7.10 -42.41 15.32
C SER A 301 -7.61 -42.47 16.76
N THR A 302 -7.53 -41.35 17.51
CA THR A 302 -8.02 -41.25 18.88
C THR A 302 -9.55 -41.19 18.92
N VAL A 303 -10.17 -40.40 18.03
CA VAL A 303 -11.62 -40.45 17.80
C VAL A 303 -12.07 -41.87 17.44
N GLY A 304 -11.36 -42.54 16.53
CA GLY A 304 -11.68 -43.91 16.13
C GLY A 304 -11.56 -44.94 17.27
N LYS A 305 -10.58 -44.76 18.18
CA LYS A 305 -10.46 -45.58 19.39
C LYS A 305 -11.61 -45.31 20.36
N LEU A 306 -11.98 -44.04 20.57
CA LEU A 306 -13.10 -43.67 21.42
C LEU A 306 -14.42 -44.25 20.91
N CYS A 307 -14.68 -44.14 19.60
CA CYS A 307 -15.87 -44.73 19.00
C CYS A 307 -15.92 -46.27 19.17
N ARG A 308 -14.78 -46.96 19.09
CA ARG A 308 -14.72 -48.41 19.36
C ARG A 308 -15.02 -48.73 20.81
N LEU A 309 -14.41 -48.01 21.76
CA LEU A 309 -14.67 -48.21 23.19
C LEU A 309 -16.13 -47.99 23.56
N ILE A 310 -16.75 -46.93 23.02
CA ILE A 310 -18.17 -46.64 23.25
C ILE A 310 -19.03 -47.74 22.62
N ASN A 311 -18.73 -48.18 21.40
CA ASN A 311 -19.49 -49.25 20.75
C ASN A 311 -19.36 -50.60 21.47
N GLU A 312 -18.18 -50.92 22.00
CA GLU A 312 -17.94 -52.13 22.79
C GLU A 312 -18.69 -52.08 24.13
N ASP A 313 -18.63 -50.95 24.85
CA ASP A 313 -19.37 -50.74 26.10
C ASP A 313 -20.90 -50.78 25.89
N VAL A 314 -21.40 -50.11 24.85
CA VAL A 314 -22.83 -50.16 24.49
C VAL A 314 -23.25 -51.58 24.10
N SER A 315 -22.43 -52.29 23.31
CA SER A 315 -22.68 -53.69 22.96
C SER A 315 -22.73 -54.60 24.19
N GLU A 316 -21.82 -54.40 25.15
CA GLU A 316 -21.80 -55.15 26.40
C GLU A 316 -23.03 -54.82 27.28
N GLN A 317 -23.40 -53.55 27.38
CA GLN A 317 -24.61 -53.13 28.11
C GLN A 317 -25.88 -53.69 27.47
N VAL A 318 -25.99 -53.66 26.14
CA VAL A 318 -27.12 -54.25 25.40
C VAL A 318 -27.18 -55.77 25.64
N THR A 319 -26.04 -56.46 25.61
CA THR A 319 -25.97 -57.90 25.88
C THR A 319 -26.36 -58.24 27.32
N ARG A 320 -26.02 -57.39 28.30
CA ARG A 320 -26.43 -57.54 29.70
C ARG A 320 -27.93 -57.30 29.91
N VAL A 321 -28.53 -56.38 29.15
CA VAL A 321 -29.95 -56.02 29.28
C VAL A 321 -30.86 -57.01 28.56
N LEU A 322 -30.48 -57.47 27.37
CA LEU A 322 -31.26 -58.40 26.55
C LEU A 322 -30.95 -59.87 26.84
N GLY A 323 -29.84 -60.16 27.54
CA GLY A 323 -29.36 -61.53 27.75
C GLY A 323 -28.71 -62.13 26.50
N PRO A 324 -27.79 -63.10 26.66
CA PRO A 324 -27.06 -63.69 25.53
C PRO A 324 -27.96 -64.56 24.62
N GLU A 325 -29.13 -64.98 25.08
CA GLU A 325 -30.01 -65.90 24.36
C GLU A 325 -30.92 -65.20 23.34
N ASP A 326 -31.32 -63.94 23.59
CA ASP A 326 -32.16 -63.18 22.66
C ASP A 326 -31.39 -62.61 21.46
N LEU A 327 -30.05 -62.55 21.54
CA LEU A 327 -29.15 -62.08 20.47
C LEU A 327 -28.68 -63.19 19.51
N GLN A 328 -28.86 -64.47 19.86
CA GLN A 328 -28.47 -65.61 19.01
C GLN A 328 -29.59 -66.10 18.09
N ARG A 329 -30.76 -65.44 18.13
CA ARG A 329 -31.94 -65.83 17.37
C ARG A 329 -32.23 -64.84 16.23
N ASN A 330 -31.23 -64.64 15.35
CA ASN A 330 -31.43 -64.13 13.99
C ASN A 330 -30.32 -64.63 13.06
#